data_AF-A0A5E7XZA1-F1
#
_entry.id   AF-A0A5E7XZA1-F1
#
_cell.length_a   1.000
_cell.length_b   1.000
_cell.length_c   1.000
_cell.angle_alpha   90.00
_cell.angle_beta   90.00
_cell.angle_gamma   90.00
#
_symmetry.space_group_name_H-M   'P 1'
#
loop_
_entity.id
_entity.type
_entity.pdbx_description
1 polymer ?
#
loop_
_entity_poly.entity_id
_entity_poly.type
_entity_poly.pdbx_seq_one_letter_code
_entity_poly.pdbx_strand_id
1 'polypeptide(L)' 'MKPVTNALIWASAIILFALLAVAGPIDSETARFMLIMLPVLAWTTLGNVRPCKPCGRTPEGDSA' A
#
# COMPACT_ATOMS: atom_id res chain seq x y z
N MET A 1 9.12 4.08 -8.42
CA MET A 1 7.77 3.50 -8.63
C MET A 1 6.73 4.47 -8.10
N LYS A 2 5.58 4.60 -8.77
CA LYS A 2 4.52 5.53 -8.33
C LYS A 2 3.86 4.97 -7.05
N PRO A 3 3.48 5.82 -6.07
CA PRO A 3 2.83 5.36 -4.84
C PRO A 3 1.53 4.57 -5.11
N VAL A 4 0.83 4.94 -6.19
CA VAL A 4 -0.36 4.24 -6.70
C VAL A 4 -0.05 2.80 -7.10
N THR A 5 1.11 2.53 -7.71
CA THR A 5 1.52 1.17 -8.09
C THR A 5 1.76 0.31 -6.85
N ASN A 6 2.40 0.85 -5.81
CA ASN A 6 2.60 0.13 -4.56
C ASN A 6 1.28 -0.15 -3.83
N ALA A 7 0.33 0.78 -3.89
CA ALA A 7 -1.01 0.58 -3.34
C ALA A 7 -1.75 -0.54 -4.07
N LEU A 8 -1.66 -0.59 -5.41
CA LEU A 8 -2.26 -1.68 -6.20
C LEU A 8 -1.64 -3.05 -5.86
N ILE A 9 -0.33 -3.12 -5.68
CA ILE A 9 0.36 -4.37 -5.32
C ILE A 9 -0.16 -4.86 -3.96
N TRP A 10 -0.23 -3.99 -2.96
CA TRP A 10 -0.77 -4.33 -1.65
C TRP A 10 -2.23 -4.76 -1.71
N ALA A 11 -3.08 -4.04 -2.46
CA ALA A 11 -4.48 -4.40 -2.63
C ALA A 11 -4.62 -5.78 -3.29
N SER A 12 -3.86 -6.07 -4.34
CA SER A 12 -3.88 -7.37 -5.02
C SER A 12 -3.44 -8.51 -4.09
N ALA A 13 -2.43 -8.29 -3.25
CA ALA A 13 -1.94 -9.28 -2.29
C ALA A 13 -2.99 -9.59 -1.20
N ILE A 14 -3.66 -8.56 -0.67
CA ILE A 14 -4.73 -8.73 0.32
C ILE A 14 -5.90 -9.53 -0.27
N ILE A 15 -6.30 -9.21 -1.50
CA ILE A 15 -7.40 -9.92 -2.18
C ILE A 15 -7.04 -11.38 -2.43
N LEU A 16 -5.83 -11.65 -2.93
CA LEU A 16 -5.36 -13.03 -3.11
C LEU A 16 -5.37 -13.78 -1.77
N PHE A 17 -4.86 -13.16 -0.72
CA PHE A 17 -4.82 -13.77 0.60
C PHE A 17 -6.22 -14.06 1.15
N ALA A 18 -7.18 -13.16 0.94
CA ALA A 18 -8.58 -13.38 1.32
C ALA A 18 -9.19 -14.58 0.58
N LEU A 19 -8.88 -14.74 -0.72
CA LEU A 19 -9.33 -15.91 -1.48
C LEU A 19 -8.69 -17.20 -0.98
N LEU A 20 -7.40 -17.18 -0.66
CA LEU A 20 -6.73 -18.32 -0.04
C LEU A 20 -7.30 -18.63 1.36
N ALA A 21 -7.68 -17.64 2.15
CA ALA A 21 -8.32 -17.88 3.43
C ALA A 21 -9.68 -18.60 3.26
N VAL A 22 -10.46 -18.22 2.26
CA VAL A 22 -11.78 -18.84 1.98
C VAL A 22 -11.64 -20.25 1.42
N ALA A 23 -10.58 -20.54 0.66
CA ALA A 23 -10.34 -21.87 0.09
C ALA A 23 -10.00 -22.96 1.14
N GLY A 24 -9.78 -22.58 2.41
CA GLY A 24 -9.43 -23.50 3.49
C GLY A 24 -7.99 -24.02 3.63
N PRO A 25 -6.95 -23.61 2.86
CA PRO A 25 -5.57 -24.00 3.15
C PRO A 25 -4.98 -23.34 4.41
N ILE A 26 -5.68 -22.39 5.02
CA ILE A 26 -5.20 -21.60 6.16
C ILE A 26 -6.21 -21.71 7.30
N ASP A 27 -5.71 -21.88 8.51
CA ASP A 27 -6.51 -21.90 9.73
C ASP A 27 -7.30 -20.58 9.90
N SER A 28 -8.57 -20.65 10.29
CA SER A 28 -9.48 -19.49 10.31
C SER A 28 -9.02 -18.38 11.26
N GLU A 29 -8.36 -18.75 12.36
CA GLU A 29 -7.75 -17.81 13.31
C GLU A 29 -6.59 -17.06 12.64
N THR A 30 -5.71 -17.79 11.96
CA THR A 30 -4.56 -17.24 11.24
C THR A 30 -4.99 -16.33 10.09
N ALA A 31 -6.03 -16.74 9.34
CA ALA A 31 -6.60 -15.95 8.28
C ALA A 31 -7.16 -14.61 8.78
N ARG A 32 -7.90 -14.61 9.90
CA ARG A 32 -8.40 -13.39 10.53
C ARG A 32 -7.28 -12.46 10.99
N PHE A 33 -6.26 -13.00 11.65
CA PHE A 33 -5.10 -12.22 12.07
C PHE A 33 -4.38 -11.58 10.88
N MET A 34 -4.13 -12.33 9.82
CA MET A 34 -3.45 -11.81 8.63
C MET A 34 -4.30 -10.80 7.86
N LEU A 35 -5.61 -10.98 7.76
CA LEU A 35 -6.51 -9.99 7.14
C LEU A 35 -6.52 -8.65 7.86
N ILE A 36 -6.20 -8.61 9.16
CA ILE A 36 -6.07 -7.38 9.94
C ILE A 36 -4.63 -6.82 9.84
N MET A 37 -3.62 -7.68 9.90
CA MET A 37 -2.21 -7.28 9.84
C MET A 37 -1.80 -6.73 8.48
N LEU A 38 -2.26 -7.34 7.38
CA LEU A 38 -1.88 -6.93 6.02
C LEU A 38 -2.26 -5.46 5.71
N PRO A 39 -3.47 -4.96 6.03
CA PRO A 39 -3.80 -3.54 5.89
C PRO A 39 -2.91 -2.61 6.73
N VAL A 40 -2.55 -3.01 7.95
CA VAL A 40 -1.69 -2.21 8.84
C VAL A 40 -0.27 -2.12 8.27
N LEU A 41 0.26 -3.24 7.76
CA LEU A 41 1.53 -3.30 7.05
C LEU A 41 1.51 -2.50 5.74
N ALA A 42 0.41 -2.58 4.99
CA ALA A 42 0.20 -1.77 3.80
C ALA A 42 0.24 -0.28 4.16
N TRP A 43 -0.49 0.13 5.21
CA TRP A 43 -0.55 1.52 5.65
C TRP A 43 0.81 2.05 6.10
N THR A 44 1.57 1.28 6.88
CA THR A 44 2.92 1.68 7.31
C THR A 44 3.89 1.75 6.13
N THR A 45 3.80 0.82 5.18
CA THR A 45 4.63 0.79 3.98
C THR A 45 4.28 1.93 3.01
N LEU A 46 3.00 2.26 2.87
CA LEU A 46 2.50 3.37 2.05
C LEU A 46 2.70 4.74 2.71
N GLY A 47 2.57 4.82 4.04
CA GLY A 47 2.83 6.04 4.80
C GLY A 47 4.31 6.40 4.88
N ASN A 48 5.19 5.39 4.79
CA ASN A 48 6.63 5.59 4.73
C ASN A 48 7.16 5.87 3.30
N VAL A 49 6.29 5.88 2.28
CA VAL A 49 6.67 6.46 0.98
C VAL A 49 6.74 7.97 1.24
N ARG A 50 7.98 8.47 1.42
CA ARG A 50 8.29 9.88 1.73
C ARG A 50 7.23 10.80 1.11
N PRO A 51 6.59 11.69 1.90
CA PRO A 51 5.74 12.72 1.30
C PRO A 51 6.56 13.38 0.21
N CYS A 52 6.01 13.39 -1.01
CA CYS A 52 6.66 14.00 -2.15
C CYS A 52 7.23 15.34 -1.69
N LYS A 53 8.55 15.51 -1.86
CA LYS A 53 9.25 16.77 -1.61
C LYS A 53 8.33 17.87 -2.16
N PRO A 54 7.89 18.85 -1.35
CA PRO A 54 7.04 19.89 -1.89
C PRO A 54 7.82 20.49 -3.05
N CYS A 55 7.28 20.35 -4.25
CA CYS A 55 7.72 21.16 -5.37
C CYS A 55 7.34 22.58 -4.97
N GLY A 56 8.21 23.22 -4.21
CA GLY A 56 8.18 24.65 -4.03
C GLY A 56 8.15 25.21 -5.43
N ARG A 57 7.03 25.83 -5.80
CA ARG A 57 7.05 26.82 -6.87
C ARG A 57 8.15 27.81 -6.48
N THR A 58 9.30 27.75 -7.13
CA THR A 58 10.08 28.95 -7.35
C THR A 58 9.28 29.81 -8.31
N PRO A 59 8.83 31.01 -7.92
CA PRO A 59 8.39 32.01 -8.89
C PRO A 59 9.65 32.70 -9.43
N GLU A 60 10.44 31.98 -10.22
CA GLU A 60 11.53 32.53 -11.03
C GLU A 60 11.39 31.77 -12.34
N GLY A 61 10.74 32.30 -13.35
CA GLY A 61 10.97 33.63 -13.90
C GLY A 61 11.19 33.36 -15.38
N ASP A 62 10.11 33.37 -16.14
CA ASP A 62 10.14 33.55 -17.59
C ASP A 62 10.85 34.89 -17.86
N SER A 63 12.10 34.86 -18.30
CA SER A 63 12.77 35.97 -19.02
C SER A 63 14.19 35.59 -19.47
N ALA A 64 14.34 35.59 -20.80
CA ALA A 64 15.54 35.88 -21.61
C ALA A 64 16.66 34.82 -21.66
#